data_AF-A0A2E1WYU2-F1
#
_entry.id   AF-A0A2E1WYU2-F1
#
_cell.length_a   1.000
_cell.length_b   1.000
_cell.length_c   1.000
_cell.angle_alpha   90.00
_cell.angle_beta   90.00
_cell.angle_gamma   90.00
#
_symmetry.space_group_name_H-M   'P 1'
#
loop_
_entity.id
_entity.type
_entity.pdbx_description
1 polymer ?
#
loop_
_entity_poly.entity_id
_entity_poly.type
_entity_poly.pdbx_seq_one_letter_code
_entity_poly.pdbx_strand_id
1 'polypeptide(L)' 'MEKLDLHGKSYEDAKLSSSIFIENNIDNLPIQIITGNSVEMKKIVMKIVEKHQLKAYPKTHYNLGCLIIDNIY' A
#
# COMPACT_ATOMS: atom_id res chain seq x y z
N MET A 1 3.91 -7.84 10.86
CA MET A 1 3.29 -7.13 9.73
C MET A 1 4.34 -6.19 9.17
N GLU A 2 4.87 -6.50 8.00
CA GLU A 2 5.85 -5.65 7.35
C GLU A 2 5.23 -4.30 6.97
N LYS A 3 6.06 -3.26 6.89
CA LYS A 3 5.62 -1.89 6.65
C LYS A 3 6.52 -1.15 5.67
N LEU A 4 5.90 -0.49 4.68
CA LEU A 4 6.52 0.48 3.80
C LEU A 4 6.04 1.91 4.13
N ASP A 5 6.95 2.89 4.12
CA ASP A 5 6.62 4.30 4.29
C ASP A 5 6.96 5.10 3.03
N LEU A 6 5.94 5.70 2.41
CA LEU A 6 6.03 6.47 1.18
C LEU A 6 5.99 7.99 1.44
N HIS A 7 5.94 8.42 2.70
CA HIS A 7 5.82 9.84 3.02
C HIS A 7 7.03 10.62 2.47
N GLY A 8 6.76 11.66 1.67
CA GLY A 8 7.80 12.48 1.03
C GLY A 8 8.50 11.85 -0.17
N LYS A 9 8.10 10.65 -0.62
CA LYS A 9 8.60 10.04 -1.86
C LYS A 9 7.91 10.64 -3.09
N SER A 10 8.60 10.63 -4.22
CA SER A 10 7.98 10.96 -5.51
C SER A 10 6.94 9.91 -5.88
N TYR A 11 6.02 10.25 -6.78
CA TYR A 11 5.01 9.30 -7.26
C TYR A 11 5.62 8.14 -8.06
N GLU A 12 6.72 8.39 -8.75
CA GLU A 12 7.45 7.34 -9.49
C GLU A 12 8.13 6.37 -8.53
N ASP A 13 8.86 6.89 -7.53
CA ASP A 13 9.49 6.07 -6.50
C ASP A 13 8.45 5.27 -5.72
N ALA A 14 7.32 5.88 -5.41
CA ALA A 14 6.25 5.23 -4.68
C ALA A 14 5.65 4.07 -5.47
N LYS A 15 5.48 4.23 -6.78
CA LYS A 15 5.00 3.17 -7.67
C LYS A 15 5.96 1.99 -7.68
N LEU A 16 7.25 2.24 -7.87
CA LEU A 16 8.27 1.19 -7.90
C LEU A 16 8.41 0.50 -6.55
N SER A 17 8.55 1.27 -5.47
CA SER A 17 8.73 0.74 -4.12
C SER A 17 7.53 -0.06 -3.64
N SER A 18 6.30 0.40 -3.95
CA SER A 18 5.09 -0.34 -3.57
C SER A 18 4.96 -1.67 -4.32
N SER A 19 5.30 -1.72 -5.62
CA SER A 19 5.27 -2.96 -6.40
C SER A 19 6.23 -3.99 -5.82
N ILE A 20 7.51 -3.60 -5.65
CA ILE A 20 8.55 -4.48 -5.12
C ILE A 20 8.18 -4.95 -3.70
N PHE A 21 7.67 -4.04 -2.86
CA PHE A 21 7.29 -4.38 -1.50
C PHE A 21 6.12 -5.36 -1.43
N ILE A 22 5.07 -5.17 -2.26
CA ILE A 22 3.94 -6.10 -2.33
C ILE A 22 4.40 -7.46 -2.83
N GLU A 23 5.17 -7.51 -3.92
CA GLU A 23 5.69 -8.75 -4.51
C GLU A 23 6.54 -9.54 -3.52
N ASN A 24 7.46 -8.88 -2.80
CA ASN A 24 8.33 -9.53 -1.82
C ASN A 24 7.61 -10.04 -0.56
N ASN A 25 6.38 -9.59 -0.31
CA ASN A 25 5.62 -9.93 0.89
C ASN A 25 4.27 -10.58 0.58
N ILE A 26 4.04 -11.01 -0.65
CA ILE A 26 2.74 -11.56 -1.07
C ILE A 26 2.36 -12.82 -0.29
N ASP A 27 3.35 -13.63 0.11
CA ASP A 27 3.15 -14.82 0.93
C ASP A 27 3.01 -14.52 2.44
N ASN A 28 3.26 -13.26 2.85
CA ASN A 28 3.29 -12.81 4.25
C ASN A 28 2.27 -11.69 4.54
N LEU A 29 1.14 -11.70 3.82
CA LEU A 29 0.04 -10.77 4.05
C LEU A 29 -0.64 -11.03 5.42
N PRO A 30 -1.16 -10.00 6.11
CA PRO A 30 -1.26 -8.61 5.65
C PRO A 30 0.04 -7.80 5.79
N ILE A 31 0.14 -6.70 5.04
CA ILE A 31 1.23 -5.70 5.10
C ILE A 31 0.69 -4.26 5.19
N GLN A 32 1.52 -3.31 5.62
CA GLN A 32 1.15 -1.89 5.74
C GLN A 32 1.88 -1.03 4.73
N ILE A 33 1.17 -0.10 4.11
CA ILE A 33 1.78 0.97 3.30
C ILE A 33 1.29 2.32 3.83
N ILE A 34 2.20 3.14 4.34
CA ILE A 34 1.93 4.53 4.72
C ILE A 34 2.04 5.40 3.48
N THR A 35 0.90 5.93 3.04
CA THR A 35 0.79 6.87 1.92
C THR A 35 0.78 8.33 2.37
N GLY A 36 0.65 8.57 3.67
CA GLY A 36 0.21 9.86 4.21
C GLY A 36 -1.18 10.22 3.69
N ASN A 37 -1.55 11.50 3.79
CA ASN A 37 -2.87 11.98 3.35
C ASN A 37 -2.97 12.27 1.84
N SER A 38 -1.93 11.97 1.05
CA SER A 38 -1.95 12.16 -0.40
C SER A 38 -2.95 11.22 -1.07
N VAL A 39 -3.92 11.79 -1.80
CA VAL A 39 -4.93 11.03 -2.55
C VAL A 39 -4.27 10.29 -3.73
N GLU A 40 -3.31 10.94 -4.37
CA GLU A 40 -2.57 10.44 -5.53
C GLU A 40 -1.69 9.25 -5.12
N MET A 41 -1.03 9.34 -3.97
CA MET A 41 -0.26 8.24 -3.41
C MET A 41 -1.15 7.01 -3.14
N LYS A 42 -2.33 7.22 -2.55
CA LYS A 42 -3.32 6.15 -2.33
C LYS A 42 -3.75 5.53 -3.67
N LYS A 43 -4.08 6.35 -4.68
CA LYS A 43 -4.45 5.86 -6.02
C LYS A 43 -3.35 5.00 -6.64
N ILE A 44 -2.07 5.37 -6.48
CA ILE A 44 -0.94 4.59 -6.98
C ILE A 44 -0.90 3.22 -6.32
N VAL A 45 -0.99 3.18 -4.98
CA VAL A 45 -0.98 1.93 -4.21
C VAL A 45 -2.19 1.06 -4.59
N MET A 46 -3.40 1.62 -4.65
CA MET A 46 -4.61 0.89 -5.03
C MET A 46 -4.50 0.23 -6.40
N LYS A 47 -3.96 0.94 -7.40
CA LYS A 47 -3.74 0.37 -8.75
C LYS A 47 -2.79 -0.83 -8.75
N ILE A 48 -1.81 -0.87 -7.84
CA ILE A 48 -0.89 -1.99 -7.72
C ILE A 48 -1.58 -3.15 -7.01
N VAL A 49 -2.26 -2.87 -5.90
CA VAL A 49 -3.07 -3.85 -5.15
C VAL A 49 -4.07 -4.56 -6.06
N GLU A 50 -4.81 -3.81 -6.89
CA GLU A 50 -5.77 -4.36 -7.85
C GLU A 50 -5.11 -5.29 -8.88
N LYS A 51 -3.90 -4.95 -9.36
CA LYS A 51 -3.15 -5.80 -10.31
C LYS A 51 -2.74 -7.14 -9.70
N HIS A 52 -2.47 -7.18 -8.40
CA HIS A 52 -2.13 -8.40 -7.68
C HIS A 52 -3.35 -9.15 -7.13
N GLN A 53 -4.58 -8.70 -7.45
CA GLN A 53 -5.82 -9.30 -6.96
C GLN A 53 -5.87 -9.34 -5.42
N LEU A 54 -5.43 -8.26 -4.78
CA LEU A 54 -5.46 -8.08 -3.33
C LEU A 54 -6.54 -7.07 -2.93
N LYS A 55 -6.83 -6.96 -1.63
CA LYS A 55 -7.67 -5.88 -1.08
C LYS A 55 -6.82 -4.90 -0.28
N ALA A 56 -7.27 -3.64 -0.26
CA ALA A 56 -6.66 -2.60 0.55
C ALA A 56 -7.72 -1.81 1.31
N TYR A 57 -7.46 -1.54 2.59
CA TYR A 57 -8.37 -0.77 3.44
C TYR A 57 -7.59 0.11 4.42
N PRO A 58 -8.13 1.26 4.85
CA PRO A 58 -7.46 2.11 5.83
C PRO A 58 -7.28 1.38 7.17
N LYS A 59 -6.13 1.56 7.82
CA LYS A 59 -5.81 0.93 9.11
C LYS A 59 -6.82 1.27 10.20
N THR A 60 -7.34 2.50 10.21
CA THR A 60 -8.42 2.94 11.10
C THR A 60 -9.26 4.02 10.41
N HIS A 61 -10.46 4.30 10.93
CA HIS A 61 -11.33 5.38 10.47
C HIS A 61 -10.69 6.78 10.58
N TYR A 62 -9.71 6.95 11.46
CA TYR A 62 -9.00 8.23 11.68
C TYR A 62 -7.64 8.30 10.95
N ASN A 63 -6.99 7.15 10.74
CA ASN A 63 -5.73 7.06 10.02
C ASN A 63 -5.95 6.54 8.59
N LEU A 64 -6.48 7.43 7.75
CA LEU A 64 -6.68 7.16 6.33
C LEU A 64 -5.37 7.16 5.54
N GLY A 65 -4.26 7.59 6.13
CA GLY A 65 -2.94 7.67 5.49
C GLY A 65 -2.11 6.39 5.59
N CYS A 66 -2.68 5.33 6.15
CA CYS A 66 -2.09 4.01 6.23
C CYS A 66 -3.07 2.99 5.66
N LEU A 67 -2.65 2.28 4.62
CA LEU A 67 -3.40 1.21 4.01
C LEU A 67 -2.86 -0.13 4.51
N ILE A 68 -3.78 -1.01 4.90
CA ILE A 68 -3.53 -2.43 5.12
C ILE A 68 -3.82 -3.14 3.80
N ILE A 69 -2.85 -3.89 3.30
CA ILE A 69 -2.98 -4.73 2.11
C ILE A 69 -3.13 -6.17 2.59
N ASP A 70 -4.11 -6.88 2.05
CA ASP A 70 -4.50 -8.20 2.55
C ASP A 70 -5.08 -9.07 1.41
N ASN A 71 -5.23 -10.36 1.68
CA ASN A 71 -5.88 -11.30 0.77
C ASN A 71 -7.38 -10.97 0.61
N ILE A 72 -7.97 -11.29 -0.54
CA ILE A 72 -9.40 -11.08 -0.77
C ILE A 72 -10.27 -12.00 0.12
N TYR A 73 -9.71 -13.10 0.63
CA TYR A 73 -10.39 -14.13 1.42
C TYR A 73 -10.25 -13.96 2.94
#